data_AF-A0A539DVW1-F1
#
_entry.id   AF-A0A539DVW1-F1
#
_cell.length_a   1.000
_cell.length_b   1.000
_cell.length_c   1.000
_cell.angle_alpha   90.00
_cell.angle_beta   90.00
_cell.angle_gamma   90.00
#
_symmetry.space_group_name_H-M   'P 1'
#
loop_
_entity.id
_entity.type
_entity.pdbx_description
1 polymer ?
#
loop_
_entity_poly.entity_id
_entity_poly.type
_entity_poly.pdbx_seq_one_letter_code
_entity_poly.pdbx_strand_id
1 'polypeptide(L)'
;RRLYEFAQARLVNTAAAGRPAPPVPTTVDSLLALGTGGPDAVNLLFIAALEARGIMATRAFTVDRDRAFFHPDILSPTQFHRSLVVVNPTPERAYFFAPGVPFAPPGMLPWYAQGVTAVAASDSGAMFVPTPIDAAGVNRVRRTAKLTLDGDGNLKGHMTVEPSGQLEMELRGTLGLSGRKGLLDQLASAWRPALPSVRLDSLVTRNDGDPSHDLAIDLALDATSIGRRVDAELLINTALVARLDRNPLGSGDAPRRQPVLVRWPEVSQDFLTLSLPRDWAVESLPSAVKFSNEFGSYEALWLFDGVNLVYQRSFTLSAARLDPIASRALRELLDQVVAGDSRLVALTFRPVAPSRR
;
A
#
# COMPACT_ATOMS: atom_id res chain seq x y z
N ARG A 1 20.56 -5.58 11.23
CA ARG A 1 20.59 -4.44 10.26
C ARG A 1 21.77 -4.54 9.31
N ARG A 2 23.02 -4.23 9.70
CA ARG A 2 24.19 -4.29 8.78
C ARG A 2 24.35 -5.58 7.98
N LEU A 3 24.14 -6.76 8.61
CA LEU A 3 24.21 -8.06 7.92
C LEU A 3 23.06 -8.27 6.91
N TYR A 4 21.90 -7.68 7.17
CA TYR A 4 20.72 -7.75 6.29
C TYR A 4 20.94 -6.90 5.05
N GLU A 5 21.39 -5.66 5.25
CA GLU A 5 21.77 -4.73 4.17
C GLU A 5 22.91 -5.31 3.33
N PHE A 6 23.91 -5.93 3.98
CA PHE A 6 24.97 -6.68 3.27
C PHE A 6 24.39 -7.77 2.36
N ALA A 7 23.47 -8.62 2.86
CA ALA A 7 22.90 -9.71 2.07
C ALA A 7 22.11 -9.19 0.85
N GLN A 8 21.28 -8.15 1.04
CA GLN A 8 20.52 -7.53 -0.04
C GLN A 8 21.39 -6.81 -1.07
N ALA A 9 22.46 -6.14 -0.63
CA ALA A 9 23.35 -5.39 -1.53
C ALA A 9 24.35 -6.30 -2.26
N ARG A 10 24.75 -7.42 -1.65
CA ARG A 10 25.83 -8.27 -2.19
C ARG A 10 25.39 -9.13 -3.37
N LEU A 11 24.11 -9.47 -3.45
CA LEU A 11 23.54 -10.29 -4.52
C LEU A 11 22.50 -9.48 -5.29
N VAL A 12 22.63 -9.44 -6.61
CA VAL A 12 21.54 -8.96 -7.48
C VAL A 12 20.39 -9.97 -7.37
N ASN A 13 19.29 -9.53 -6.76
CA ASN A 13 18.11 -10.37 -6.62
C ASN A 13 17.37 -10.47 -7.95
N THR A 14 17.39 -11.66 -8.57
CA THR A 14 16.79 -11.85 -9.90
C THR A 14 15.27 -11.65 -9.90
N ALA A 15 14.60 -11.81 -8.76
CA ALA A 15 13.17 -11.53 -8.62
C ALA A 15 12.85 -10.04 -8.82
N ALA A 16 13.75 -9.15 -8.39
CA ALA A 16 13.63 -7.70 -8.61
C ALA A 16 13.76 -7.32 -10.09
N ALA A 17 14.42 -8.16 -10.89
CA ALA A 17 14.68 -7.93 -12.31
C ALA A 17 13.74 -8.76 -13.23
N GLY A 18 12.79 -9.53 -12.68
CA GLY A 18 11.92 -10.42 -13.45
C GLY A 18 12.69 -11.52 -14.20
N ARG A 19 13.88 -11.90 -13.72
CA ARG A 19 14.74 -12.91 -14.34
C ARG A 19 14.61 -14.26 -13.64
N PRO A 20 14.74 -15.38 -14.36
CA PRO A 20 14.78 -16.70 -13.73
C PRO A 20 15.94 -16.76 -12.72
N ALA A 21 15.68 -17.36 -11.56
CA ALA A 21 16.70 -17.52 -10.54
C ALA A 21 17.71 -18.58 -10.98
N PRO A 22 19.03 -18.30 -10.91
CA PRO A 22 20.03 -19.35 -11.09
C PRO A 22 19.92 -20.38 -9.94
N PRO A 23 20.36 -21.62 -10.16
CA PRO A 23 20.50 -22.59 -9.08
C PRO A 23 21.36 -22.02 -7.95
N VAL A 24 20.97 -22.28 -6.70
CA VAL A 24 21.77 -21.85 -5.54
C VAL A 24 23.05 -22.69 -5.48
N PRO A 25 24.25 -22.08 -5.52
CA PRO A 25 25.50 -22.81 -5.39
C PRO A 25 25.65 -23.49 -4.03
N THR A 26 26.50 -24.51 -3.96
CA THR A 26 26.70 -25.31 -2.73
C THR A 26 27.56 -24.61 -1.67
N THR A 27 28.31 -23.57 -2.03
CA THR A 27 29.18 -22.83 -1.10
C THR A 27 28.87 -21.33 -1.12
N VAL A 28 29.13 -20.67 0.02
CA VAL A 28 29.00 -19.21 0.15
C VAL A 28 29.97 -18.51 -0.81
N ASP A 29 31.20 -19.00 -0.96
CA ASP A 29 32.19 -18.42 -1.88
C ASP A 29 31.71 -18.45 -3.34
N SER A 30 31.13 -19.58 -3.78
CA SER A 30 30.54 -19.67 -5.11
C SER A 30 29.34 -18.75 -5.30
N LEU A 31 28.49 -18.59 -4.28
CA LEU A 31 27.37 -17.66 -4.30
C LEU A 31 27.84 -16.19 -4.38
N LEU A 32 28.86 -15.83 -3.60
CA LEU A 32 29.48 -14.50 -3.63
C LEU A 32 30.20 -14.21 -4.94
N ALA A 33 30.82 -15.22 -5.55
CA ALA A 33 31.47 -15.12 -6.86
C ALA A 33 30.44 -14.94 -7.99
N LEU A 34 29.29 -15.61 -7.91
CA LEU A 34 28.20 -15.46 -8.86
C LEU A 34 27.59 -14.05 -8.82
N GLY A 35 27.50 -13.44 -7.63
CA GLY A 35 27.02 -12.06 -7.45
C GLY A 35 25.54 -11.83 -7.76
N THR A 36 24.80 -12.87 -8.12
CA THR A 36 23.37 -12.84 -8.43
C THR A 36 22.69 -14.07 -7.85
N GLY A 37 21.40 -13.96 -7.48
CA GLY A 37 20.66 -15.08 -6.92
C GLY A 37 19.17 -14.79 -6.79
N GLY A 38 18.36 -15.84 -6.63
CA GLY A 38 16.95 -15.71 -6.26
C GLY A 38 16.76 -15.41 -4.76
N PRO A 39 15.50 -15.21 -4.32
CA PRO A 39 15.17 -14.93 -2.92
C PRO A 39 15.80 -15.90 -1.91
N ASP A 40 15.78 -17.20 -2.19
CA ASP A 40 16.35 -18.21 -1.30
C ASP A 40 17.87 -18.12 -1.16
N ALA A 41 18.57 -17.72 -2.23
CA ALA A 41 20.02 -17.52 -2.17
C ALA A 41 20.38 -16.34 -1.24
N VAL A 42 19.60 -15.26 -1.30
CA VAL A 42 19.77 -14.10 -0.41
C VAL A 42 19.45 -14.47 1.04
N ASN A 43 18.41 -15.26 1.27
CA ASN A 43 18.08 -15.79 2.60
C ASN A 43 19.23 -16.63 3.18
N LEU A 44 19.80 -17.55 2.38
CA LEU A 44 20.91 -18.40 2.81
C LEU A 44 22.19 -17.57 3.07
N LEU A 45 22.49 -16.58 2.24
CA LEU A 45 23.61 -15.67 2.50
C LEU A 45 23.43 -14.90 3.82
N PHE A 46 22.21 -14.45 4.11
CA PHE A 46 21.92 -13.77 5.37
C PHE A 46 22.09 -14.70 6.58
N ILE A 47 21.62 -15.96 6.49
CA ILE A 47 21.82 -16.98 7.53
C ILE A 47 23.32 -17.20 7.77
N ALA A 48 24.09 -17.46 6.71
CA ALA A 48 25.55 -17.68 6.84
C ALA A 48 26.26 -16.47 7.48
N ALA A 49 25.84 -15.24 7.14
CA ALA A 49 26.40 -14.02 7.71
C ALA A 49 26.06 -13.84 9.21
N LEU A 50 24.89 -14.31 9.65
CA LEU A 50 24.49 -14.33 11.06
C LEU A 50 25.26 -15.40 11.85
N GLU A 51 25.36 -16.60 11.30
CA GLU A 51 26.09 -17.72 11.91
C GLU A 51 27.57 -17.40 12.09
N ALA A 52 28.20 -16.73 11.11
CA ALA A 52 29.57 -16.22 11.21
C ALA A 52 29.78 -15.22 12.38
N ARG A 53 28.70 -14.72 12.98
CA ARG A 53 28.71 -13.85 14.17
C ARG A 53 28.18 -14.53 15.43
N GLY A 54 27.98 -15.86 15.39
CA GLY A 54 27.42 -16.63 16.50
C GLY A 54 25.93 -16.36 16.75
N ILE A 55 25.20 -15.84 15.75
CA ILE A 55 23.76 -15.58 15.86
C ILE A 55 23.03 -16.78 15.24
N MET A 56 22.22 -17.47 16.06
CA MET A 56 21.43 -18.62 15.61
C MET A 56 20.34 -18.16 14.63
N ALA A 57 20.33 -18.72 13.43
CA ALA A 57 19.32 -18.44 12.43
C ALA A 57 19.05 -19.69 11.57
N THR A 58 17.85 -19.81 11.05
CA THR A 58 17.50 -20.87 10.11
C THR A 58 16.42 -20.39 9.15
N ARG A 59 16.06 -21.23 8.16
CA ARG A 59 14.93 -20.97 7.27
C ARG A 59 13.62 -21.27 7.97
N ALA A 60 12.61 -20.45 7.71
CA ALA A 60 11.24 -20.68 8.10
C ALA A 60 10.37 -20.70 6.85
N PHE A 61 9.73 -21.84 6.55
CA PHE A 61 8.92 -22.01 5.36
C PHE A 61 7.48 -21.55 5.61
N THR A 62 6.92 -20.81 4.67
CA THR A 62 5.57 -20.23 4.80
C THR A 62 4.69 -20.58 3.60
N VAL A 63 3.39 -20.64 3.87
CA VAL A 63 2.34 -20.64 2.86
C VAL A 63 1.87 -19.19 2.69
N ASP A 64 1.86 -18.70 1.47
CA ASP A 64 1.39 -17.34 1.20
C ASP A 64 -0.13 -17.28 1.34
N ARG A 65 -0.63 -16.35 2.16
CA ARG A 65 -2.07 -16.28 2.52
C ARG A 65 -2.99 -15.83 1.38
N ASP A 66 -2.44 -15.37 0.27
CA ASP A 66 -3.16 -15.08 -0.97
C ASP A 66 -3.24 -16.31 -1.91
N ARG A 67 -2.58 -17.42 -1.54
CA ARG A 67 -2.54 -18.66 -2.33
C ARG A 67 -3.25 -19.82 -1.65
N ALA A 68 -2.96 -20.08 -0.37
CA ALA A 68 -3.49 -21.23 0.35
C ALA A 68 -3.43 -21.04 1.88
N PHE A 69 -3.95 -22.03 2.61
CA PHE A 69 -3.77 -22.16 4.06
C PHE A 69 -2.80 -23.31 4.37
N PHE A 70 -2.01 -23.14 5.42
CA PHE A 70 -1.12 -24.20 5.90
C PHE A 70 -1.93 -25.32 6.57
N HIS A 71 -1.64 -26.57 6.22
CA HIS A 71 -2.25 -27.75 6.84
C HIS A 71 -1.18 -28.62 7.51
N PRO A 72 -1.15 -28.71 8.86
CA PRO A 72 -0.11 -29.44 9.58
C PRO A 72 -0.12 -30.95 9.30
N ASP A 73 -1.28 -31.51 8.95
CA ASP A 73 -1.44 -32.94 8.65
C ASP A 73 -0.92 -33.33 7.25
N ILE A 74 -0.68 -32.33 6.39
CA ILE A 74 -0.07 -32.57 5.08
C ILE A 74 1.45 -32.47 5.29
N LEU A 75 2.15 -33.61 5.30
CA LEU A 75 3.60 -33.67 5.49
C LEU A 75 4.36 -33.54 4.14
N SER A 76 3.97 -32.56 3.32
CA SER A 76 4.60 -32.30 2.03
C SER A 76 5.20 -30.90 1.96
N PRO A 77 6.48 -30.76 1.54
CA PRO A 77 7.09 -29.46 1.32
C PRO A 77 6.47 -28.67 0.16
N THR A 78 5.68 -29.32 -0.70
CA THR A 78 5.00 -28.68 -1.84
C THR A 78 3.94 -27.65 -1.43
N GLN A 79 3.56 -27.59 -0.16
CA GLN A 79 2.64 -26.56 0.36
C GLN A 79 3.32 -25.20 0.50
N PHE A 80 4.63 -25.18 0.70
CA PHE A 80 5.36 -23.95 0.99
C PHE A 80 5.63 -23.19 -0.30
N HIS A 81 5.35 -21.89 -0.26
CA HIS A 81 5.54 -21.00 -1.39
C HIS A 81 6.92 -20.34 -1.35
N ARG A 82 7.49 -20.18 -0.15
CA ARG A 82 8.79 -19.51 0.07
C ARG A 82 9.43 -19.89 1.40
N SER A 83 10.68 -19.47 1.54
CA SER A 83 11.37 -19.40 2.83
C SER A 83 11.54 -17.94 3.29
N LEU A 84 11.46 -17.74 4.61
CA LEU A 84 11.91 -16.57 5.36
C LEU A 84 13.16 -16.97 6.16
N VAL A 85 13.78 -16.01 6.83
CA VAL A 85 14.83 -16.26 7.84
C VAL A 85 14.26 -16.00 9.22
N VAL A 86 14.38 -16.97 10.12
CA VAL A 86 14.05 -16.82 11.54
C VAL A 86 15.35 -16.78 12.35
N VAL A 87 15.44 -15.80 13.25
CA VAL A 87 16.59 -15.60 14.16
C VAL A 87 16.17 -15.92 15.59
N ASN A 88 17.07 -16.61 16.28
CA ASN A 88 16.88 -17.18 17.62
C ASN A 88 15.65 -18.08 17.74
N PRO A 89 15.43 -19.05 16.84
CA PRO A 89 14.18 -19.81 16.75
C PRO A 89 13.79 -20.55 18.05
N THR A 90 13.06 -19.91 18.96
CA THR A 90 12.39 -20.55 20.10
C THR A 90 10.89 -20.20 20.11
N PRO A 91 10.04 -20.97 20.82
CA PRO A 91 8.62 -20.62 20.95
C PRO A 91 8.38 -19.23 21.56
N GLU A 92 9.27 -18.77 22.44
CA GLU A 92 9.15 -17.50 23.17
C GLU A 92 9.81 -16.32 22.44
N ARG A 93 10.78 -16.60 21.55
CA ARG A 93 11.57 -15.58 20.88
C ARG A 93 11.79 -16.01 19.45
N ALA A 94 11.14 -15.36 18.49
CA ALA A 94 11.39 -15.61 17.07
C ALA A 94 11.32 -14.28 16.33
N TYR A 95 12.40 -13.92 15.63
CA TYR A 95 12.44 -12.73 14.79
C TYR A 95 12.51 -13.14 13.34
N PHE A 96 11.53 -12.72 12.54
CA PHE A 96 11.46 -13.05 11.13
C PHE A 96 12.03 -11.93 10.27
N PHE A 97 12.72 -12.34 9.21
CA PHE A 97 13.35 -11.46 8.23
C PHE A 97 13.12 -12.03 6.83
N ALA A 98 12.96 -11.13 5.85
CA ALA A 98 12.76 -11.49 4.45
C ALA A 98 13.81 -10.81 3.54
N PRO A 99 15.12 -11.07 3.71
CA PRO A 99 16.16 -10.38 2.92
C PRO A 99 16.05 -10.69 1.42
N GLY A 100 15.55 -11.88 1.06
CA GLY A 100 15.26 -12.26 -0.31
C GLY A 100 14.06 -11.55 -0.94
N VAL A 101 13.34 -10.71 -0.21
CA VAL A 101 12.29 -9.85 -0.77
C VAL A 101 12.93 -8.50 -1.12
N PRO A 102 12.93 -8.10 -2.40
CA PRO A 102 13.50 -6.81 -2.82
C PRO A 102 12.84 -5.65 -2.07
N PHE A 103 13.65 -4.69 -1.65
CA PHE A 103 13.22 -3.46 -0.95
C PHE A 103 12.51 -3.66 0.39
N ALA A 104 12.39 -4.89 0.91
CA ALA A 104 11.90 -5.11 2.26
C ALA A 104 12.92 -4.55 3.26
N PRO A 105 12.53 -3.66 4.21
CA PRO A 105 13.41 -3.23 5.26
C PRO A 105 13.60 -4.33 6.33
N PRO A 106 14.68 -4.29 7.13
CA PRO A 106 14.89 -5.27 8.20
C PRO A 106 13.70 -5.33 9.17
N GLY A 107 13.16 -6.53 9.37
CA GLY A 107 12.05 -6.81 10.30
C GLY A 107 10.66 -6.71 9.66
N MET A 108 10.54 -6.20 8.43
CA MET A 108 9.30 -6.25 7.67
C MET A 108 9.24 -7.53 6.85
N LEU A 109 8.08 -8.18 6.91
CA LEU A 109 7.74 -9.29 6.02
C LEU A 109 6.83 -8.79 4.90
N PRO A 110 6.87 -9.35 3.70
CA PRO A 110 5.84 -9.06 2.72
C PRO A 110 4.49 -9.54 3.22
N TRP A 111 3.44 -8.79 2.91
CA TRP A 111 2.11 -8.96 3.52
C TRP A 111 1.50 -10.35 3.35
N TYR A 112 1.81 -11.05 2.26
CA TYR A 112 1.31 -12.40 2.01
C TYR A 112 1.93 -13.44 2.96
N ALA A 113 3.05 -13.12 3.61
CA ALA A 113 3.74 -13.95 4.59
C ALA A 113 3.58 -13.44 6.03
N GLN A 114 2.62 -12.54 6.28
CA GLN A 114 2.28 -12.04 7.62
C GLN A 114 1.03 -12.74 8.16
N GLY A 115 0.98 -12.99 9.47
CA GLY A 115 -0.17 -13.64 10.11
C GLY A 115 -0.39 -15.09 9.69
N VAL A 116 0.63 -15.73 9.12
CA VAL A 116 0.65 -17.14 8.72
C VAL A 116 1.53 -17.96 9.64
N THR A 117 1.29 -19.27 9.69
CA THR A 117 2.18 -20.21 10.38
C THR A 117 3.45 -20.42 9.55
N ALA A 118 4.61 -20.14 10.14
CA ALA A 118 5.90 -20.50 9.61
C ALA A 118 6.39 -21.81 10.23
N VAL A 119 7.00 -22.66 9.40
CA VAL A 119 7.59 -23.94 9.82
C VAL A 119 9.10 -23.84 9.73
N ALA A 120 9.79 -23.98 10.85
CA ALA A 120 11.25 -23.95 10.92
C ALA A 120 11.80 -25.21 11.62
N ALA A 121 13.08 -25.48 11.40
CA ALA A 121 13.79 -26.51 12.14
C ALA A 121 14.28 -25.97 13.49
N SER A 122 14.27 -26.83 14.50
CA SER A 122 14.81 -26.59 15.84
C SER A 122 15.52 -27.85 16.33
N ASP A 123 16.30 -27.74 17.41
CA ASP A 123 17.00 -28.88 18.01
C ASP A 123 16.04 -30.01 18.47
N SER A 124 14.78 -29.67 18.76
CA SER A 124 13.72 -30.61 19.16
C SER A 124 12.80 -31.06 18.02
N GLY A 125 13.11 -30.72 16.76
CA GLY A 125 12.28 -31.05 15.59
C GLY A 125 11.67 -29.82 14.93
N ALA A 126 10.43 -29.91 14.46
CA ALA A 126 9.75 -28.80 13.77
C ALA A 126 9.16 -27.80 14.78
N MET A 127 9.33 -26.51 14.51
CA MET A 127 8.63 -25.43 15.20
C MET A 127 7.59 -24.79 14.29
N PHE A 128 6.42 -24.51 14.86
CA PHE A 128 5.32 -23.84 14.19
C PHE A 128 5.09 -22.50 14.87
N VAL A 129 5.48 -21.42 14.22
CA VAL A 129 5.46 -20.09 14.83
C VAL A 129 4.66 -19.13 13.96
N PRO A 130 3.70 -18.39 14.52
CA PRO A 130 2.98 -17.37 13.77
C PRO A 130 3.92 -16.23 13.40
N THR A 131 3.86 -15.83 12.13
CA THR A 131 4.53 -14.62 11.66
C THR A 131 3.78 -13.38 12.14
N PRO A 132 4.50 -12.29 12.48
CA PRO A 132 3.85 -11.06 12.92
C PRO A 132 3.00 -10.45 11.80
N ILE A 133 2.01 -9.64 12.20
CA ILE A 133 1.26 -8.74 11.32
C ILE A 133 1.65 -7.32 11.69
N ASP A 134 2.01 -6.52 10.69
CA ASP A 134 2.31 -5.11 10.89
C ASP A 134 1.05 -4.34 11.28
N ALA A 135 1.18 -3.44 12.27
CA ALA A 135 0.10 -2.53 12.64
C ALA A 135 -0.19 -1.55 11.48
N ALA A 136 -1.42 -1.02 11.43
CA ALA A 136 -1.84 -0.07 10.39
C ALA A 136 -0.90 1.13 10.25
N GLY A 137 -0.34 1.60 11.37
CA GLY A 137 0.61 2.70 11.40
C GLY A 137 1.95 2.43 10.70
N VAL A 138 2.27 1.19 10.34
CA VAL A 138 3.44 0.86 9.52
C VAL A 138 3.14 1.01 8.03
N ASN A 139 1.88 0.78 7.62
CA ASN A 139 1.44 0.86 6.23
C ASN A 139 0.64 2.14 6.02
N ARG A 140 1.35 3.25 5.83
CA ARG A 140 0.72 4.55 5.59
C ARG A 140 0.86 4.99 4.15
N VAL A 141 -0.11 5.73 3.66
CA VAL A 141 0.02 6.51 2.44
C VAL A 141 -0.54 7.90 2.67
N ARG A 142 0.30 8.91 2.43
CA ARG A 142 -0.12 10.31 2.42
C ARG A 142 -0.12 10.81 0.99
N ARG A 143 -1.23 11.41 0.56
CA ARG A 143 -1.36 12.06 -0.75
C ARG A 143 -1.67 13.53 -0.54
N THR A 144 -0.85 14.39 -1.10
CA THR A 144 -1.05 15.85 -1.03
C THR A 144 -1.17 16.38 -2.44
N ALA A 145 -2.35 16.86 -2.81
CA ALA A 145 -2.64 17.40 -4.13
C ALA A 145 -2.92 18.90 -4.04
N LYS A 146 -2.28 19.68 -4.91
CA LYS A 146 -2.64 21.09 -5.14
C LYS A 146 -2.98 21.25 -6.61
N LEU A 147 -4.28 21.42 -6.86
CA LEU A 147 -4.85 21.39 -8.20
C LEU A 147 -5.61 22.69 -8.47
N THR A 148 -5.71 23.06 -9.73
CA THR A 148 -6.58 24.12 -10.23
C THR A 148 -7.72 23.48 -11.00
N LEU A 149 -8.94 23.89 -10.71
CA LEU A 149 -10.14 23.57 -11.50
C LEU A 149 -10.39 24.72 -12.48
N ASP A 150 -10.69 24.42 -13.74
CA ASP A 150 -11.19 25.41 -14.70
C ASP A 150 -12.72 25.37 -14.83
N GLY A 151 -13.29 26.34 -15.56
CA GLY A 151 -14.73 26.46 -15.74
C GLY A 151 -15.38 25.30 -16.51
N ASP A 152 -14.60 24.49 -17.22
CA ASP A 152 -15.05 23.30 -17.97
C ASP A 152 -14.95 22.01 -17.14
N GLY A 153 -14.49 22.11 -15.90
CA GLY A 153 -14.29 20.97 -15.01
C GLY A 153 -12.98 20.24 -15.26
N ASN A 154 -11.96 20.87 -15.84
CA ASN A 154 -10.64 20.26 -15.98
C ASN A 154 -9.78 20.56 -14.74
N LEU A 155 -9.06 19.54 -14.28
CA LEU A 155 -8.05 19.62 -13.24
C LEU A 155 -6.66 19.66 -13.84
N LYS A 156 -5.82 20.52 -13.26
CA LYS A 156 -4.37 20.48 -13.49
C LYS A 156 -3.61 20.85 -12.22
N GLY A 157 -2.51 20.16 -11.94
CA GLY A 157 -1.61 20.56 -10.86
C GLY A 157 -0.60 19.49 -10.50
N HIS A 158 -0.17 19.49 -9.24
CA HIS A 158 0.80 18.53 -8.72
C HIS A 158 0.20 17.70 -7.60
N MET A 159 0.69 16.47 -7.48
CA MET A 159 0.44 15.61 -6.35
C MET A 159 1.73 14.96 -5.86
N THR A 160 1.89 14.95 -4.54
CA THR A 160 2.94 14.20 -3.84
C THR A 160 2.31 12.98 -3.19
N VAL A 161 2.94 11.82 -3.38
CA VAL A 161 2.58 10.54 -2.75
C VAL A 161 3.73 10.08 -1.87
N GLU A 162 3.47 9.89 -0.59
CA GLU A 162 4.44 9.47 0.44
C GLU A 162 3.93 8.15 1.03
N PRO A 163 4.25 7.00 0.40
CA PRO A 163 3.91 5.68 0.92
C PRO A 163 4.92 5.22 1.98
N SER A 164 4.51 4.27 2.81
CA SER A 164 5.36 3.50 3.71
C SER A 164 4.88 2.05 3.77
N GLY A 165 5.77 1.16 4.23
CA GLY A 165 5.46 -0.25 4.41
C GLY A 165 5.16 -0.98 3.11
N GLN A 166 4.07 -1.75 3.08
CA GLN A 166 3.78 -2.65 1.94
C GLN A 166 3.60 -1.90 0.62
N LEU A 167 2.90 -0.76 0.62
CA LEU A 167 2.70 0.02 -0.61
C LEU A 167 4.03 0.59 -1.12
N GLU A 168 4.88 1.09 -0.23
CA GLU A 168 6.20 1.59 -0.62
C GLU A 168 7.04 0.48 -1.28
N MET A 169 7.09 -0.70 -0.66
CA MET A 169 7.78 -1.87 -1.20
C MET A 169 7.25 -2.25 -2.60
N GLU A 170 5.93 -2.19 -2.80
CA GLU A 170 5.32 -2.43 -4.11
C GLU A 170 5.72 -1.40 -5.16
N LEU A 171 5.68 -0.10 -4.83
CA LEU A 171 6.05 0.95 -5.77
C LEU A 171 7.54 0.90 -6.13
N ARG A 172 8.43 0.59 -5.17
CA ARG A 172 9.85 0.34 -5.43
C ARG A 172 10.06 -0.87 -6.34
N GLY A 173 9.31 -1.94 -6.10
CA GLY A 173 9.30 -3.12 -6.96
C GLY A 173 8.95 -2.78 -8.41
N THR A 174 7.87 -2.03 -8.64
CA THR A 174 7.47 -1.58 -9.98
C THR A 174 8.52 -0.68 -10.61
N LEU A 175 9.11 0.23 -9.84
CA LEU A 175 10.17 1.10 -10.36
C LEU A 175 11.40 0.28 -10.80
N GLY A 176 11.81 -0.71 -10.02
CA GLY A 176 12.90 -1.62 -10.38
C GLY A 176 12.61 -2.47 -11.61
N LEU A 177 11.38 -2.96 -11.76
CA LEU A 177 10.96 -3.86 -12.83
C LEU A 177 10.62 -3.15 -14.14
N SER A 178 9.90 -2.04 -14.07
CA SER A 178 9.26 -1.39 -15.22
C SER A 178 9.62 0.10 -15.35
N GLY A 179 10.51 0.60 -14.49
CA GLY A 179 10.97 1.99 -14.51
C GLY A 179 9.86 3.00 -14.19
N ARG A 180 10.18 4.28 -14.40
CA ARG A 180 9.26 5.39 -14.12
C ARG A 180 7.96 5.32 -14.91
N LYS A 181 8.02 4.83 -16.16
CA LYS A 181 6.83 4.64 -17.00
C LYS A 181 5.88 3.60 -16.39
N GLY A 182 6.40 2.44 -15.98
CA GLY A 182 5.57 1.42 -15.32
C GLY A 182 4.94 1.91 -14.01
N LEU A 183 5.67 2.72 -13.24
CA LEU A 183 5.15 3.34 -12.04
C LEU A 183 4.00 4.32 -12.33
N LEU A 184 4.16 5.17 -13.35
CA LEU A 184 3.09 6.06 -13.83
C LEU A 184 1.86 5.27 -14.29
N ASP A 185 2.06 4.21 -15.08
CA ASP A 185 0.98 3.37 -15.59
C ASP A 185 0.22 2.67 -14.45
N GLN A 186 0.93 2.17 -13.44
CA GLN A 186 0.32 1.58 -12.24
C GLN A 186 -0.52 2.60 -11.47
N LEU A 187 0.02 3.79 -11.18
CA LEU A 187 -0.69 4.84 -10.46
C LEU A 187 -1.93 5.32 -11.22
N ALA A 188 -1.79 5.56 -12.54
CA ALA A 188 -2.90 5.96 -13.39
C ALA A 188 -3.99 4.87 -13.40
N SER A 189 -3.61 3.60 -13.54
CA SER A 189 -4.55 2.47 -13.50
C SER A 189 -5.31 2.40 -12.17
N ALA A 190 -4.62 2.63 -11.04
CA ALA A 190 -5.23 2.64 -9.72
C ALA A 190 -6.22 3.81 -9.50
N TRP A 191 -6.02 4.94 -10.20
CA TRP A 191 -6.85 6.14 -10.01
C TRP A 191 -7.97 6.29 -11.03
N ARG A 192 -7.87 5.66 -12.21
CA ARG A 192 -8.91 5.66 -13.26
C ARG A 192 -10.32 5.31 -12.77
N PRO A 193 -10.55 4.38 -11.82
CA PRO A 193 -11.89 4.12 -11.33
C PRO A 193 -12.58 5.36 -10.72
N ALA A 194 -11.82 6.17 -9.98
CA ALA A 194 -12.32 7.40 -9.35
C ALA A 194 -12.21 8.62 -10.29
N LEU A 195 -11.18 8.65 -11.13
CA LEU A 195 -10.82 9.75 -12.02
C LEU A 195 -10.53 9.22 -13.44
N PRO A 196 -11.57 8.93 -14.25
CA PRO A 196 -11.41 8.18 -15.52
C PRO A 196 -10.49 8.84 -16.55
N SER A 197 -10.44 10.16 -16.59
CA SER A 197 -9.64 10.95 -17.53
C SER A 197 -8.22 11.24 -17.04
N VAL A 198 -7.80 10.67 -15.91
CA VAL A 198 -6.50 10.96 -15.29
C VAL A 198 -5.32 10.69 -16.25
N ARG A 199 -4.45 11.69 -16.35
CA ARG A 199 -3.14 11.62 -17.00
C ARG A 199 -2.09 12.07 -16.00
N LEU A 200 -1.03 11.29 -15.91
CA LEU A 200 0.08 11.53 -15.00
C LEU A 200 1.35 11.75 -15.81
N ASP A 201 2.15 12.73 -15.42
CA ASP A 201 3.42 13.04 -16.08
C ASP A 201 4.43 13.63 -15.06
N SER A 202 5.62 14.00 -15.52
CA SER A 202 6.64 14.71 -14.73
C SER A 202 7.00 14.02 -13.41
N LEU A 203 7.12 12.69 -13.42
CA LEU A 203 7.41 11.90 -12.23
C LEU A 203 8.84 12.14 -11.73
N VAL A 204 8.94 12.60 -10.49
CA VAL A 204 10.19 12.74 -9.73
C VAL A 204 10.10 11.88 -8.47
N THR A 205 11.10 11.03 -8.27
CA THR A 205 11.23 10.18 -7.08
C THR A 205 12.32 10.69 -6.16
N ARG A 206 12.09 10.61 -4.85
CA ARG A 206 13.13 10.77 -3.81
C ARG A 206 13.34 9.44 -3.11
N ASN A 207 14.60 9.11 -2.83
CA ASN A 207 15.04 7.90 -2.12
C ASN A 207 14.65 6.57 -2.78
N ASP A 208 14.36 6.54 -4.08
CA ASP A 208 13.86 5.35 -4.76
C ASP A 208 14.82 4.14 -4.77
N GLY A 209 16.12 4.38 -4.79
CA GLY A 209 17.16 3.35 -4.68
C GLY A 209 17.54 2.94 -3.26
N ASP A 210 17.09 3.68 -2.23
CA ASP A 210 17.50 3.46 -0.85
C ASP A 210 16.29 3.11 0.05
N PRO A 211 16.12 1.83 0.43
CA PRO A 211 15.01 1.40 1.29
C PRO A 211 15.20 1.79 2.77
N SER A 212 16.30 2.46 3.14
CA SER A 212 16.49 2.99 4.49
C SER A 212 15.86 4.36 4.72
N HIS A 213 15.40 5.02 3.66
CA HIS A 213 14.73 6.31 3.69
C HIS A 213 13.40 6.24 2.94
N ASP A 214 12.39 6.95 3.45
CA ASP A 214 11.03 6.92 2.88
C ASP A 214 11.01 7.38 1.42
N LEU A 215 10.34 6.61 0.56
CA LEU A 215 10.05 6.99 -0.82
C LEU A 215 9.09 8.18 -0.84
N ALA A 216 9.37 9.17 -1.68
CA ALA A 216 8.40 10.17 -2.07
C ALA A 216 8.30 10.28 -3.58
N ILE A 217 7.09 10.44 -4.09
CA ILE A 217 6.79 10.54 -5.52
C ILE A 217 6.07 11.86 -5.76
N ASP A 218 6.68 12.77 -6.50
CA ASP A 218 6.04 13.97 -7.00
C ASP A 218 5.68 13.77 -8.47
N LEU A 219 4.46 14.16 -8.86
CA LEU A 219 3.99 14.05 -10.23
C LEU A 219 3.04 15.18 -10.61
N ALA A 220 2.97 15.46 -11.90
CA ALA A 220 1.92 16.29 -12.49
C ALA A 220 0.68 15.44 -12.73
N LEU A 221 -0.49 16.00 -12.41
CA LEU A 221 -1.79 15.39 -12.65
C LEU A 221 -2.64 16.33 -13.50
N ASP A 222 -3.17 15.78 -14.58
CA ASP A 222 -4.18 16.39 -15.43
C ASP A 222 -5.40 15.46 -15.51
N ALA A 223 -6.60 16.01 -15.45
CA ALA A 223 -7.83 15.28 -15.69
C ALA A 223 -8.87 16.22 -16.30
N THR A 224 -9.76 15.70 -17.15
CA THR A 224 -10.78 16.50 -17.83
C THR A 224 -12.18 16.12 -17.39
N SER A 225 -13.11 17.08 -17.44
CA SER A 225 -14.53 16.84 -17.19
C SER A 225 -14.82 16.16 -15.84
N ILE A 226 -14.18 16.64 -14.77
CA ILE A 226 -14.45 16.20 -13.42
C ILE A 226 -15.78 16.80 -12.94
N GLY A 227 -16.68 15.92 -12.52
CA GLY A 227 -17.99 16.32 -12.03
C GLY A 227 -19.06 16.40 -13.11
N ARG A 228 -20.25 16.79 -12.66
CA ARG A 228 -21.48 16.77 -13.46
C ARG A 228 -22.15 18.13 -13.37
N ARG A 229 -22.51 18.69 -14.52
CA ARG A 229 -23.37 19.88 -14.57
C ARG A 229 -24.82 19.51 -14.26
N VAL A 230 -25.43 20.27 -13.38
CA VAL A 230 -26.86 20.23 -13.07
C VAL A 230 -27.34 21.68 -13.03
N ASP A 231 -28.15 22.07 -14.00
CA ASP A 231 -28.56 23.45 -14.22
C ASP A 231 -27.36 24.43 -14.26
N ALA A 232 -27.28 25.36 -13.32
CA ALA A 232 -26.20 26.34 -13.21
C ALA A 232 -25.03 25.86 -12.31
N GLU A 233 -25.13 24.66 -11.74
CA GLU A 233 -24.15 24.11 -10.80
C GLU A 233 -23.22 23.08 -11.47
N LEU A 234 -21.98 23.02 -10.99
CA LEU A 234 -21.04 21.93 -11.22
C LEU A 234 -20.87 21.15 -9.91
N LEU A 235 -21.34 19.90 -9.92
CA LEU A 235 -21.18 18.98 -8.81
C LEU A 235 -19.89 18.20 -8.96
N ILE A 236 -18.94 18.38 -8.05
CA ILE A 236 -17.64 17.68 -8.07
C ILE A 236 -17.49 16.76 -6.86
N ASN A 237 -16.80 15.64 -7.07
CA ASN A 237 -16.37 14.78 -5.98
C ASN A 237 -14.89 15.09 -5.66
N THR A 238 -14.59 15.41 -4.40
CA THR A 238 -13.22 15.78 -3.98
C THR A 238 -12.36 14.58 -3.59
N ALA A 239 -12.94 13.39 -3.41
CA ALA A 239 -12.22 12.14 -3.26
C ALA A 239 -11.70 11.70 -4.65
N LEU A 240 -10.72 12.44 -5.17
CA LEU A 240 -10.21 12.27 -6.54
C LEU A 240 -9.44 10.96 -6.74
N VAL A 241 -8.79 10.49 -5.68
CA VAL A 241 -7.96 9.27 -5.66
C VAL A 241 -8.31 8.45 -4.42
N ALA A 242 -8.07 7.14 -4.48
CA ALA A 242 -8.36 6.19 -3.39
C ALA A 242 -9.83 6.19 -2.89
N ARG A 243 -10.75 6.66 -3.73
CA ARG A 243 -12.20 6.68 -3.50
C ARG A 243 -12.76 5.27 -3.49
N LEU A 244 -13.62 4.96 -2.51
CA LEU A 244 -14.38 3.73 -2.49
C LEU A 244 -15.81 3.96 -3.04
N ASP A 245 -16.04 3.52 -4.28
CA ASP A 245 -17.35 3.71 -4.96
C ASP A 245 -18.42 2.72 -4.52
N ARG A 246 -18.01 1.58 -3.99
CA ARG A 246 -18.91 0.52 -3.55
C ARG A 246 -18.27 -0.30 -2.44
N ASN A 247 -19.11 -0.84 -1.57
CA ASN A 247 -18.63 -1.76 -0.56
C ASN A 247 -18.19 -3.08 -1.22
N PRO A 248 -16.91 -3.49 -1.09
CA PRO A 248 -16.40 -4.71 -1.69
C PRO A 248 -17.01 -5.99 -1.09
N LEU A 249 -17.69 -5.89 0.06
CA LEU A 249 -18.44 -7.01 0.66
C LEU A 249 -19.81 -7.22 -0.02
N GLY A 250 -20.17 -6.44 -1.04
CA GLY A 250 -21.44 -6.55 -1.77
C GLY A 250 -22.65 -6.07 -0.97
N SER A 251 -23.86 -6.22 -1.50
CA SER A 251 -25.11 -5.74 -0.88
C SER A 251 -25.84 -6.81 -0.03
N GLY A 252 -25.25 -8.00 0.14
CA GLY A 252 -25.90 -9.11 0.84
C GLY A 252 -25.79 -9.02 2.36
N ASP A 253 -26.92 -9.27 3.04
CA ASP A 253 -27.03 -9.38 4.50
C ASP A 253 -26.81 -10.81 5.02
N ALA A 254 -26.60 -11.78 4.11
CA ALA A 254 -26.35 -13.16 4.49
C ALA A 254 -25.08 -13.27 5.35
N PRO A 255 -25.12 -14.01 6.48
CA PRO A 255 -23.97 -14.16 7.35
C PRO A 255 -22.82 -14.81 6.58
N ARG A 256 -21.66 -14.16 6.63
CA ARG A 256 -20.45 -14.66 5.98
C ARG A 256 -20.04 -15.98 6.64
N ARG A 257 -19.58 -16.96 5.85
CA ARG A 257 -19.03 -18.23 6.34
C ARG A 257 -17.50 -18.30 6.31
N GLN A 258 -16.89 -17.52 5.42
CA GLN A 258 -15.44 -17.46 5.24
C GLN A 258 -14.89 -16.18 5.85
N PRO A 259 -13.62 -16.17 6.31
CA PRO A 259 -13.00 -14.94 6.78
C PRO A 259 -12.93 -13.88 5.67
N VAL A 260 -12.79 -12.62 6.06
CA VAL A 260 -12.36 -11.56 5.15
C VAL A 260 -10.84 -11.47 5.28
N LEU A 261 -10.14 -11.59 4.15
CA LEU A 261 -8.71 -11.36 4.08
C LEU A 261 -8.48 -10.01 3.40
N VAL A 262 -7.78 -9.12 4.09
CA VAL A 262 -7.32 -7.84 3.53
C VAL A 262 -5.81 -7.88 3.40
N ARG A 263 -5.25 -7.21 2.38
CA ARG A 263 -3.82 -7.29 2.07
C ARG A 263 -2.94 -6.83 3.23
N TRP A 264 -3.30 -5.78 3.96
CA TRP A 264 -2.64 -5.37 5.20
C TRP A 264 -3.52 -4.34 5.93
N PRO A 265 -3.35 -4.16 7.25
CA PRO A 265 -3.88 -3.00 7.97
C PRO A 265 -3.19 -1.73 7.45
N GLU A 266 -3.91 -0.63 7.25
CA GLU A 266 -3.38 0.59 6.64
C GLU A 266 -3.98 1.89 7.19
N VAL A 267 -3.25 2.98 6.95
CA VAL A 267 -3.74 4.36 7.11
C VAL A 267 -3.58 5.09 5.78
N SER A 268 -4.68 5.54 5.18
CA SER A 268 -4.69 6.36 3.97
C SER A 268 -5.13 7.78 4.31
N GLN A 269 -4.30 8.77 3.97
CA GLN A 269 -4.58 10.18 4.19
C GLN A 269 -4.48 10.95 2.88
N ASP A 270 -5.54 11.68 2.54
CA ASP A 270 -5.60 12.47 1.31
C ASP A 270 -5.89 13.93 1.67
N PHE A 271 -5.04 14.83 1.16
CA PHE A 271 -5.12 16.27 1.36
C PHE A 271 -5.21 16.94 -0.01
N LEU A 272 -6.33 17.60 -0.29
CA LEU A 272 -6.54 18.34 -1.54
C LEU A 272 -6.71 19.82 -1.23
N THR A 273 -5.93 20.65 -1.92
CA THR A 273 -6.19 22.07 -2.08
C THR A 273 -6.59 22.32 -3.53
N LEU A 274 -7.81 22.77 -3.74
CA LEU A 274 -8.36 23.03 -5.06
C LEU A 274 -8.62 24.52 -5.25
N SER A 275 -7.84 25.15 -6.12
CA SER A 275 -8.07 26.53 -6.54
C SER A 275 -9.20 26.57 -7.56
N LEU A 276 -10.21 27.39 -7.30
CA LEU A 276 -11.38 27.54 -8.15
C LEU A 276 -11.17 28.66 -9.19
N PRO A 277 -11.87 28.61 -10.34
CA PRO A 277 -11.93 29.75 -11.25
C PRO A 277 -12.52 30.99 -10.56
N ARG A 278 -12.10 32.19 -10.98
CA ARG A 278 -12.52 33.46 -10.35
C ARG A 278 -14.02 33.74 -10.46
N ASP A 279 -14.62 33.22 -11.51
CA ASP A 279 -16.03 33.31 -11.89
C ASP A 279 -16.86 32.15 -11.32
N TRP A 280 -16.32 31.39 -10.38
CA TRP A 280 -17.01 30.31 -9.68
C TRP A 280 -16.94 30.50 -8.17
N ALA A 281 -18.01 30.11 -7.49
CA ALA A 281 -18.10 30.14 -6.03
C ALA A 281 -18.59 28.79 -5.50
N VAL A 282 -18.23 28.49 -4.25
CA VAL A 282 -18.80 27.35 -3.52
C VAL A 282 -20.24 27.67 -3.16
N GLU A 283 -21.18 26.87 -3.66
CA GLU A 283 -22.60 27.00 -3.33
C GLU A 283 -22.94 26.17 -2.10
N SER A 284 -22.46 24.92 -2.02
CA SER A 284 -22.61 24.09 -0.84
C SER A 284 -21.43 23.16 -0.62
N LEU A 285 -21.13 22.92 0.67
CA LEU A 285 -20.16 21.93 1.12
C LEU A 285 -20.89 20.81 1.86
N PRO A 286 -20.43 19.55 1.73
CA PRO A 286 -20.90 18.49 2.60
C PRO A 286 -20.52 18.73 4.06
N SER A 287 -21.31 18.21 5.00
CA SER A 287 -20.92 18.20 6.40
C SER A 287 -19.68 17.34 6.63
N ALA A 288 -18.95 17.57 7.74
CA ALA A 288 -17.87 16.67 8.12
C ALA A 288 -18.41 15.25 8.39
N VAL A 289 -17.61 14.24 8.11
CA VAL A 289 -17.88 12.84 8.47
C VAL A 289 -16.86 12.41 9.50
N LYS A 290 -17.31 11.74 10.55
CA LYS A 290 -16.46 11.07 11.54
C LYS A 290 -17.12 9.76 11.95
N PHE A 291 -16.42 8.66 11.74
CA PHE A 291 -16.87 7.33 12.10
C PHE A 291 -15.69 6.50 12.62
N SER A 292 -15.93 5.65 13.61
CA SER A 292 -14.94 4.70 14.13
C SER A 292 -15.62 3.49 14.76
N ASN A 293 -15.02 2.31 14.60
CA ASN A 293 -15.36 1.09 15.30
C ASN A 293 -14.10 0.25 15.57
N GLU A 294 -14.24 -1.00 16.02
CA GLU A 294 -13.10 -1.87 16.34
C GLU A 294 -12.20 -2.21 15.14
N PHE A 295 -12.66 -2.01 13.89
CA PHE A 295 -11.90 -2.31 12.68
C PHE A 295 -11.20 -1.12 12.07
N GLY A 296 -11.50 0.10 12.51
CA GLY A 296 -10.89 1.29 11.94
C GLY A 296 -11.70 2.56 12.10
N SER A 297 -11.37 3.54 11.26
CA SER A 297 -12.00 4.86 11.29
C SER A 297 -12.03 5.50 9.92
N TYR A 298 -13.00 6.38 9.72
CA TYR A 298 -13.11 7.23 8.54
C TYR A 298 -13.45 8.66 8.97
N GLU A 299 -12.67 9.60 8.47
CA GLU A 299 -12.90 11.03 8.65
C GLU A 299 -12.80 11.75 7.31
N ALA A 300 -13.73 12.67 7.05
CA ALA A 300 -13.71 13.52 5.88
C ALA A 300 -14.17 14.94 6.21
N LEU A 301 -13.45 15.93 5.72
CA LEU A 301 -13.67 17.34 5.98
C LEU A 301 -13.58 18.16 4.70
N TRP A 302 -14.54 19.06 4.51
CA TRP A 302 -14.58 20.04 3.44
C TRP A 302 -14.59 21.43 4.05
N LEU A 303 -13.69 22.30 3.60
CA LEU A 303 -13.61 23.69 4.02
C LEU A 303 -13.42 24.58 2.79
N PHE A 304 -13.92 25.81 2.87
CA PHE A 304 -13.57 26.86 1.91
C PHE A 304 -12.90 27.99 2.69
N ASP A 305 -11.64 28.29 2.37
CA ASP A 305 -10.84 29.30 3.08
C ASP A 305 -11.06 30.73 2.56
N GLY A 306 -12.02 30.91 1.64
CA GLY A 306 -12.27 32.15 0.90
C GLY A 306 -11.63 32.19 -0.49
N VAL A 307 -10.67 31.31 -0.77
CA VAL A 307 -9.93 31.24 -2.03
C VAL A 307 -9.92 29.81 -2.60
N ASN A 308 -9.65 28.83 -1.76
CA ASN A 308 -9.50 27.42 -2.12
C ASN A 308 -10.53 26.56 -1.43
N LEU A 309 -11.00 25.54 -2.16
CA LEU A 309 -11.67 24.40 -1.57
C LEU A 309 -10.61 23.45 -1.00
N VAL A 310 -10.67 23.20 0.30
CA VAL A 310 -9.80 22.28 1.02
C VAL A 310 -10.59 21.02 1.37
N TYR A 311 -10.02 19.87 1.02
CA TYR A 311 -10.56 18.56 1.36
C TYR A 311 -9.51 17.74 2.09
N GLN A 312 -9.93 17.10 3.18
CA GLN A 312 -9.12 16.17 3.95
C GLN A 312 -9.87 14.87 4.14
N ARG A 313 -9.19 13.75 3.93
CA ARG A 313 -9.70 12.39 4.14
C ARG A 313 -8.70 11.60 4.96
N SER A 314 -9.17 10.86 5.94
CA SER A 314 -8.38 9.89 6.70
C SER A 314 -9.17 8.59 6.80
N PHE A 315 -8.60 7.50 6.32
CA PHE A 315 -9.14 6.15 6.44
C PHE A 315 -8.13 5.27 7.16
N THR A 316 -8.57 4.55 8.18
CA THR A 316 -7.76 3.54 8.88
C THR A 316 -8.48 2.21 8.83
N LEU A 317 -7.73 1.15 8.51
CA LEU A 317 -8.14 -0.23 8.65
C LEU A 317 -7.13 -0.97 9.52
N SER A 318 -7.60 -1.57 10.61
CA SER A 318 -6.74 -2.12 11.66
C SER A 318 -6.50 -3.64 11.59
N ALA A 319 -7.17 -4.35 10.67
CA ALA A 319 -7.16 -5.81 10.63
C ALA A 319 -6.80 -6.39 9.25
N ALA A 320 -5.91 -7.40 9.24
CA ALA A 320 -5.50 -8.13 8.03
C ALA A 320 -6.38 -9.37 7.74
N ARG A 321 -7.01 -9.90 8.79
CA ARG A 321 -7.91 -11.05 8.77
C ARG A 321 -9.05 -10.77 9.73
N LEU A 322 -10.28 -10.95 9.26
CA LEU A 322 -11.47 -10.81 10.07
C LEU A 322 -12.28 -12.09 10.03
N ASP A 323 -12.67 -12.56 11.21
CA ASP A 323 -13.54 -13.71 11.33
C ASP A 323 -14.93 -13.40 10.76
N PRO A 324 -15.67 -14.43 10.29
CA PRO A 324 -16.94 -14.18 9.62
C PRO A 324 -17.96 -13.41 10.48
N ILE A 325 -17.94 -13.59 11.80
CA ILE A 325 -18.81 -12.89 12.75
C ILE A 325 -18.54 -11.38 12.81
N ALA A 326 -17.31 -10.96 12.56
CA ALA A 326 -16.85 -9.57 12.55
C ALA A 326 -17.17 -8.82 11.24
N SER A 327 -17.62 -9.54 10.20
CA SER A 327 -17.85 -8.97 8.87
C SER A 327 -18.90 -7.84 8.85
N ARG A 328 -19.83 -7.81 9.80
CA ARG A 328 -20.84 -6.74 9.91
C ARG A 328 -20.23 -5.39 10.25
N ALA A 329 -19.36 -5.33 11.25
CA ALA A 329 -18.73 -4.07 11.64
C ALA A 329 -17.71 -3.59 10.59
N LEU A 330 -17.01 -4.50 9.88
CA LEU A 330 -16.24 -4.11 8.71
C LEU A 330 -17.14 -3.55 7.59
N ARG A 331 -18.28 -4.18 7.32
CA ARG A 331 -19.26 -3.67 6.36
C ARG A 331 -19.68 -2.26 6.71
N GLU A 332 -20.06 -2.02 7.96
CA GLU A 332 -20.46 -0.70 8.44
C GLU A 332 -19.35 0.34 8.23
N LEU A 333 -18.10 0.03 8.58
CA LEU A 333 -16.96 0.90 8.30
C LEU A 333 -16.87 1.25 6.81
N LEU A 334 -16.92 0.24 5.93
CA LEU A 334 -16.79 0.44 4.48
C LEU A 334 -18.01 1.16 3.88
N ASP A 335 -19.21 0.99 4.42
CA ASP A 335 -20.40 1.74 4.00
C ASP A 335 -20.28 3.23 4.36
N GLN A 336 -19.71 3.54 5.53
CA GLN A 336 -19.41 4.92 5.93
C GLN A 336 -18.35 5.56 5.03
N VAL A 337 -17.32 4.78 4.65
CA VAL A 337 -16.31 5.23 3.67
C VAL A 337 -16.99 5.54 2.33
N VAL A 338 -17.81 4.62 1.78
CA VAL A 338 -18.53 4.82 0.51
C VAL A 338 -19.44 6.05 0.59
N ALA A 339 -20.22 6.19 1.65
CA ALA A 339 -21.13 7.31 1.83
C ALA A 339 -20.40 8.65 1.94
N GLY A 340 -19.25 8.69 2.63
CA GLY A 340 -18.41 9.89 2.73
C GLY A 340 -17.71 10.22 1.41
N ASP A 341 -17.11 9.22 0.76
CA ASP A 341 -16.39 9.32 -0.50
C ASP A 341 -17.31 9.69 -1.66
N SER A 342 -18.62 9.47 -1.54
CA SER A 342 -19.62 9.83 -2.55
C SER A 342 -20.15 11.26 -2.42
N ARG A 343 -19.75 12.01 -1.39
CA ARG A 343 -20.24 13.38 -1.16
C ARG A 343 -19.75 14.33 -2.27
N LEU A 344 -20.65 15.20 -2.70
CA LEU A 344 -20.41 16.16 -3.77
C LEU A 344 -20.37 17.58 -3.22
N VAL A 345 -19.41 18.37 -3.71
CA VAL A 345 -19.38 19.82 -3.54
C VAL A 345 -20.12 20.45 -4.71
N ALA A 346 -21.01 21.39 -4.44
CA ALA A 346 -21.67 22.18 -5.48
C ALA A 346 -20.94 23.50 -5.68
N LEU A 347 -20.55 23.76 -6.93
CA LEU A 347 -19.98 25.03 -7.35
C LEU A 347 -20.98 25.73 -8.28
N THR A 348 -21.10 27.04 -8.18
CA THR A 348 -21.97 27.84 -9.05
C THR A 348 -21.19 28.93 -9.77
N PHE A 349 -21.57 29.20 -11.01
CA PHE A 349 -20.99 30.30 -11.78
C PHE A 349 -21.48 31.64 -11.22
N ARG A 350 -20.54 32.49 -10.79
CA ARG A 350 -20.79 33.86 -10.34
C ARG A 350 -19.93 34.81 -11.18
N PRO A 351 -20.49 35.44 -12.22
CA PRO A 351 -19.72 36.33 -13.08
C PRO A 351 -19.17 37.49 -12.25
N VAL A 352 -17.86 37.72 -12.36
CA VAL A 352 -17.23 38.88 -11.74
C VAL A 352 -17.67 40.12 -12.53
N ALA A 353 -18.42 41.03 -11.90
CA ALA A 353 -18.81 42.28 -12.52
C ALA A 353 -17.54 43.05 -12.97
N PRO A 354 -17.49 43.61 -14.18
CA PRO A 354 -16.34 44.39 -14.60
C PRO A 354 -16.12 45.55 -13.63
N SER A 355 -14.89 45.69 -13.12
CA SER A 355 -14.55 46.81 -12.25
C SER A 355 -14.84 48.10 -13.01
N ARG A 356 -15.81 48.90 -12.54
CA ARG A 356 -16.00 50.27 -13.03
C ARG A 356 -14.73 51.03 -12.70
N ARG A 357 -13.88 51.26 -13.70
CA ARG A 357 -12.77 52.22 -13.63
C ARG A 357 -13.29 53.62 -13.83
#